data_AF-A0A7Z1S7U6-F1
#
_entry.id   AF-A0A7Z1S7U6-F1
#
_cell.length_a   1.000
_cell.length_b   1.000
_cell.length_c   1.000
_cell.angle_alpha   90.00
_cell.angle_beta   90.00
_cell.angle_gamma   90.00
#
_symmetry.space_group_name_H-M   'P 1'
#
loop_
_entity.id
_entity.type
_entity.pdbx_description
1 polymer ?
#
loop_
_entity_poly.entity_id
_entity_poly.type
_entity_poly.pdbx_seq_one_letter_code
_entity_poly.pdbx_strand_id
1 'polypeptide(L)'
;MKSWYERFGFGKKTGGMFDGEAAGNIGWANELQQKTSAFGQSTTVTPAQMIQAQSAFFNKGNMLKPWFVSSIDNPITKKNYYSGKKEFAGKPVTQETANKVEEELDKVVNSKKSHAMNYRVKGYDIEGKTGTAQVADSNGGGYVKGENPYFVSFMGDAPKKDPKVIV
;
A
#
# COMPACT_ATOMS: atom_id res chain seq x y z
N MET A 1 0.81 0.90 18.65
CA MET A 1 0.79 1.23 17.21
C MET A 1 1.93 0.56 16.43
N LYS A 2 3.21 0.64 16.82
CA LYS A 2 4.32 -0.07 16.12
C LYS A 2 3.99 -1.49 15.67
N SER A 3 3.52 -2.32 16.61
CA SER A 3 3.14 -3.72 16.34
C SER A 3 2.04 -3.89 15.28
N TRP A 4 1.15 -2.90 15.11
CA TRP A 4 0.17 -2.92 14.01
C TRP A 4 0.85 -2.71 12.66
N TYR A 5 1.74 -1.73 12.52
CA TYR A 5 2.51 -1.54 11.29
C TYR A 5 3.33 -2.78 10.91
N GLU A 6 3.96 -3.41 11.90
CA GLU A 6 4.72 -4.66 11.70
C GLU A 6 3.81 -5.81 11.23
N ARG A 7 2.59 -5.93 11.77
CA ARG A 7 1.60 -6.92 11.30
C ARG A 7 1.09 -6.66 9.88
N PHE A 8 1.07 -5.40 9.45
CA PHE A 8 0.81 -5.01 8.06
C PHE A 8 2.03 -5.19 7.14
N GLY A 9 3.15 -5.71 7.65
CA GLY A 9 4.33 -6.05 6.85
C GLY A 9 5.33 -4.91 6.63
N PHE A 10 5.09 -3.72 7.18
CA PHE A 10 6.02 -2.59 7.05
C PHE A 10 7.32 -2.84 7.81
N GLY A 11 8.42 -2.30 7.29
CA GLY A 11 9.78 -2.50 7.83
C GLY A 11 10.39 -3.87 7.51
N LYS A 12 9.75 -4.66 6.64
CA LYS A 12 10.24 -5.98 6.18
C LYS A 12 10.00 -6.16 4.69
N LYS A 13 10.91 -6.85 3.99
CA LYS A 13 10.73 -7.20 2.58
C LYS A 13 9.45 -8.04 2.39
N THR A 14 8.75 -7.84 1.28
CA THR A 14 7.59 -8.66 0.87
C THR A 14 8.02 -10.06 0.42
N GLY A 15 9.30 -10.23 0.05
CA GLY A 15 9.86 -11.50 -0.39
C GLY A 15 9.55 -11.80 -1.86
N GLY A 16 9.46 -10.75 -2.66
CA GLY A 16 9.28 -10.84 -4.11
C GLY A 16 10.52 -11.40 -4.81
N MET A 17 10.42 -11.64 -6.12
CA MET A 17 11.52 -12.16 -6.95
C MET A 17 12.39 -11.05 -7.58
N PHE A 18 12.26 -9.82 -7.10
CA PHE A 18 13.08 -8.70 -7.55
C PHE A 18 14.32 -8.59 -6.67
N ASP A 19 15.49 -8.40 -7.28
CA ASP A 19 16.74 -8.24 -6.56
C ASP A 19 16.77 -6.90 -5.81
N GLY A 20 17.50 -6.85 -4.70
CA GLY A 20 17.68 -5.60 -3.96
C GLY A 20 16.41 -5.04 -3.29
N GLU A 21 15.34 -5.83 -3.11
CA GLU A 21 14.10 -5.34 -2.46
C GLU A 21 14.41 -4.65 -1.12
N ALA A 22 14.02 -3.38 -0.99
CA ALA A 22 14.19 -2.60 0.22
C ALA A 22 13.16 -3.01 1.29
N ALA A 23 13.57 -3.06 2.56
CA ALA A 23 12.68 -3.37 3.67
C ALA A 23 11.87 -2.15 4.17
N GLY A 24 12.30 -0.93 3.83
CA GLY A 24 11.81 0.28 4.50
C GLY A 24 12.18 0.31 5.99
N ASN A 25 11.51 1.16 6.76
CA ASN A 25 11.73 1.29 8.19
C ASN A 25 10.52 1.96 8.87
N ILE A 26 10.17 1.50 10.07
CA ILE A 26 9.13 2.13 10.90
C ILE A 26 9.81 3.17 11.80
N GLY A 27 9.54 4.45 11.53
CA GLY A 27 10.05 5.57 12.33
C GLY A 27 9.42 5.58 13.72
N TRP A 28 10.13 5.04 14.73
CA TRP A 28 9.56 4.83 16.06
C TRP A 28 10.47 5.24 17.23
N ALA A 29 11.58 5.93 16.96
CA ALA A 29 12.62 6.18 17.96
C ALA A 29 12.19 7.15 19.09
N ASN A 30 11.30 8.09 18.80
CA ASN A 30 10.80 9.08 19.76
C ASN A 30 9.35 9.46 19.42
N GLU A 31 8.69 10.20 20.32
CA GLU A 31 7.27 10.55 20.14
C GLU A 31 7.03 11.31 18.83
N LEU A 32 7.91 12.22 18.43
CA LEU A 32 7.78 12.95 17.17
C LEU A 32 7.64 11.98 15.98
N GLN A 33 8.56 11.01 15.85
CA GLN A 33 8.51 10.00 14.79
C GLN A 33 7.26 9.12 14.87
N GLN A 34 6.81 8.79 16.09
CA GLN A 34 5.62 7.97 16.30
C GLN A 34 4.34 8.70 15.83
N LYS A 35 4.24 10.00 16.13
CA LYS A 35 3.11 10.83 15.71
C LYS A 35 3.14 11.11 14.22
N THR A 36 4.30 11.41 13.64
CA THR A 36 4.45 11.66 12.21
C THR A 36 4.21 10.39 11.37
N SER A 37 4.57 9.21 11.90
CA SER A 37 4.26 7.92 11.25
C SER A 37 2.77 7.63 11.15
N ALA A 38 1.93 8.23 12.00
CA ALA A 38 0.48 8.08 11.91
C ALA A 38 -0.10 8.62 10.60
N PHE A 39 0.58 9.57 9.95
CA PHE A 39 0.20 10.17 8.67
C PHE A 39 1.25 9.97 7.57
N GLY A 40 2.13 8.96 7.73
CA GLY A 40 3.05 8.55 6.66
C GLY A 40 4.32 9.39 6.54
N GLN A 41 4.71 10.11 7.58
CA GLN A 41 6.02 10.76 7.69
C GLN A 41 6.95 9.97 8.62
N SER A 42 8.28 10.14 8.47
CA SER A 42 9.33 9.39 9.19
C SER A 42 9.42 7.88 8.89
N THR A 43 8.30 7.18 8.78
CA THR A 43 8.25 5.79 8.29
C THR A 43 8.45 5.78 6.78
N THR A 44 9.33 4.90 6.30
CA THR A 44 9.61 4.70 4.86
C THR A 44 9.13 3.32 4.43
N VAL A 45 8.53 3.23 3.25
CA VAL A 45 7.91 2.01 2.71
C VAL A 45 8.21 1.86 1.22
N THR A 46 8.00 0.66 0.68
CA THR A 46 7.99 0.42 -0.77
C THR A 46 6.56 0.39 -1.32
N PRO A 47 6.33 0.70 -2.60
CA PRO A 47 5.03 0.51 -3.24
C PRO A 47 4.50 -0.93 -3.13
N ALA A 48 5.37 -1.93 -3.19
CA ALA A 48 5.00 -3.33 -3.01
C ALA A 48 4.42 -3.61 -1.59
N GLN A 49 5.02 -3.05 -0.55
CA GLN A 49 4.47 -3.13 0.82
C GLN A 49 3.10 -2.44 0.92
N MET A 50 2.93 -1.29 0.26
CA MET A 50 1.66 -0.57 0.25
C MET A 50 0.55 -1.40 -0.41
N ILE A 51 0.81 -2.01 -1.56
CA ILE A 51 -0.15 -2.90 -2.25
C ILE A 51 -0.45 -4.14 -1.40
N GLN A 52 0.56 -4.76 -0.80
CA GLN A 52 0.40 -5.91 0.09
C GLN A 52 -0.52 -5.58 1.28
N ALA A 53 -0.32 -4.43 1.92
CA ALA A 53 -1.12 -3.99 3.05
C ALA A 53 -2.57 -3.65 2.63
N GLN A 54 -2.74 -2.86 1.56
CA GLN A 54 -4.03 -2.43 1.04
C GLN A 54 -4.91 -3.64 0.65
N SER A 55 -4.30 -4.70 0.09
CA SER A 55 -5.06 -5.88 -0.33
C SER A 55 -5.81 -6.58 0.82
N ALA A 56 -5.42 -6.35 2.09
CA ALA A 56 -6.10 -6.91 3.24
C ALA A 56 -7.58 -6.51 3.29
N PHE A 57 -7.90 -5.29 2.87
CA PHE A 57 -9.25 -4.74 2.97
C PHE A 57 -10.24 -5.46 2.04
N PHE A 58 -9.76 -5.97 0.91
CA PHE A 58 -10.58 -6.65 -0.10
C PHE A 58 -10.49 -8.19 -0.03
N ASN A 59 -9.69 -8.73 0.89
CA ASN A 59 -9.45 -10.17 1.03
C ASN A 59 -9.79 -10.69 2.43
N LYS A 60 -10.88 -10.17 3.01
CA LYS A 60 -11.40 -10.56 4.34
C LYS A 60 -10.33 -10.39 5.44
N GLY A 61 -9.51 -9.35 5.33
CA GLY A 61 -8.39 -9.06 6.23
C GLY A 61 -7.08 -9.79 5.92
N ASN A 62 -7.00 -10.62 4.87
CA ASN A 62 -5.75 -11.28 4.47
C ASN A 62 -4.95 -10.42 3.48
N MET A 63 -3.71 -10.09 3.81
CA MET A 63 -2.77 -9.52 2.85
C MET A 63 -2.40 -10.56 1.79
N LEU A 64 -2.29 -10.14 0.54
CA LEU A 64 -1.78 -10.93 -0.56
C LEU A 64 -0.32 -10.56 -0.77
N LYS A 65 0.53 -11.56 -0.95
CA LYS A 65 1.90 -11.33 -1.39
C LYS A 65 1.87 -10.89 -2.86
N PRO A 66 2.37 -9.68 -3.21
CA PRO A 66 2.47 -9.26 -4.60
C PRO A 66 3.45 -10.17 -5.36
N TRP A 67 3.10 -10.52 -6.59
CA TRP A 67 3.91 -11.40 -7.46
C TRP A 67 3.72 -10.97 -8.90
N PHE A 68 4.77 -11.14 -9.71
CA PHE A 68 4.78 -10.72 -11.13
C PHE A 68 5.37 -11.78 -12.08
N VAL A 69 6.06 -12.80 -11.56
CA VAL A 69 6.56 -13.92 -12.36
C VAL A 69 5.48 -14.99 -12.40
N SER A 70 4.89 -15.25 -13.58
CA SER A 70 3.84 -16.26 -13.71
C SER A 70 4.39 -17.68 -13.81
N SER A 71 5.37 -17.91 -14.68
CA SER A 71 6.06 -19.19 -14.81
C SER A 71 7.46 -19.01 -15.37
N ILE A 72 8.30 -20.04 -15.20
CA ILE A 72 9.59 -20.16 -15.88
C ILE A 72 9.61 -21.55 -16.52
N ASP A 73 9.50 -21.59 -17.84
CA ASP A 73 9.33 -22.82 -18.62
C ASP A 73 10.42 -22.99 -19.67
N ASN A 74 10.83 -24.24 -19.92
CA ASN A 74 11.58 -24.56 -21.13
C ASN A 74 10.61 -24.84 -22.30
N PRO A 75 10.66 -24.08 -23.40
CA PRO A 75 9.69 -24.22 -24.48
C PRO A 75 9.86 -25.51 -25.30
N ILE A 76 11.03 -26.16 -25.25
CA ILE A 76 11.35 -27.39 -25.98
C ILE A 76 10.97 -28.62 -25.15
N THR A 77 11.52 -28.74 -23.94
CA THR A 77 11.29 -29.90 -23.07
C THR A 77 9.96 -29.86 -22.33
N LYS A 78 9.26 -28.71 -22.38
CA LYS A 78 8.03 -28.42 -21.62
C LYS A 78 8.20 -28.53 -20.09
N LYS A 79 9.44 -28.50 -19.60
CA LYS A 79 9.74 -28.53 -18.16
C LYS A 79 9.42 -27.17 -17.53
N ASN A 80 8.60 -27.18 -16.48
CA ASN A 80 8.37 -26.02 -15.61
C ASN A 80 9.41 -26.01 -14.47
N TYR A 81 10.07 -24.86 -14.26
CA TYR A 81 11.01 -24.62 -13.17
C TYR A 81 10.41 -23.80 -12.04
N TYR A 82 9.40 -23.00 -12.35
CA TYR A 82 8.72 -22.14 -11.39
C TYR A 82 7.30 -21.87 -11.86
N SER A 83 6.38 -21.82 -10.90
CA SER A 83 5.00 -21.40 -11.10
C SER A 83 4.62 -20.44 -9.99
N GLY A 84 4.40 -19.18 -10.34
CA GLY A 84 3.90 -18.19 -9.43
C GLY A 84 2.45 -18.47 -9.08
N LYS A 85 2.06 -18.15 -7.86
CA LYS A 85 0.71 -18.39 -7.36
C LYS A 85 0.32 -17.33 -6.34
N LYS A 86 -0.98 -17.19 -6.14
CA LYS A 86 -1.51 -16.37 -5.04
C LYS A 86 -1.08 -16.96 -3.69
N GLU A 87 -0.48 -16.11 -2.85
CA GLU A 87 -0.08 -16.46 -1.49
C GLU A 87 -0.57 -15.40 -0.51
N PHE A 88 -0.94 -15.83 0.71
CA PHE A 88 -1.29 -14.91 1.78
C PHE A 88 -0.02 -14.49 2.55
N ALA A 89 0.14 -13.19 2.77
CA ALA A 89 1.28 -12.60 3.49
C ALA A 89 0.98 -12.31 4.97
N GLY A 90 -0.21 -12.70 5.45
CA GLY A 90 -0.66 -12.52 6.83
C GLY A 90 -2.10 -12.03 6.89
N LYS A 91 -2.68 -12.03 8.10
CA LYS A 91 -4.06 -11.56 8.36
C LYS A 91 -4.07 -10.54 9.51
N PRO A 92 -3.68 -9.28 9.26
CA PRO A 92 -3.53 -8.29 10.34
C PRO A 92 -4.87 -7.92 10.98
N VAL A 93 -5.97 -7.96 10.24
CA VAL A 93 -7.29 -7.50 10.68
C VAL A 93 -8.38 -8.54 10.44
N THR A 94 -9.51 -8.38 11.12
CA THR A 94 -10.72 -9.18 10.84
C THR A 94 -11.40 -8.69 9.57
N GLN A 95 -12.32 -9.51 9.04
CA GLN A 95 -13.18 -9.08 7.93
C GLN A 95 -14.05 -7.87 8.32
N GLU A 96 -14.56 -7.84 9.55
CA GLU A 96 -15.37 -6.70 10.03
C GLU A 96 -14.57 -5.39 10.04
N THR A 97 -13.32 -5.42 10.53
CA THR A 97 -12.43 -4.26 10.48
C THR A 97 -12.12 -3.86 9.04
N ALA A 98 -11.86 -4.82 8.14
CA ALA A 98 -11.61 -4.56 6.74
C ALA A 98 -12.79 -3.84 6.05
N ASN A 99 -14.02 -4.31 6.27
CA ASN A 99 -15.22 -3.68 5.72
C ASN A 99 -15.41 -2.24 6.25
N LYS A 100 -15.14 -2.00 7.54
CA LYS A 100 -15.20 -0.64 8.11
C LYS A 100 -14.17 0.30 7.50
N VAL A 101 -12.96 -0.20 7.18
CA VAL A 101 -11.94 0.60 6.49
C VAL A 101 -12.39 0.95 5.08
N GLU A 102 -12.92 -0.02 4.34
CA GLU A 102 -13.48 0.18 3.00
C GLU A 102 -14.59 1.25 3.00
N GLU A 103 -15.53 1.21 3.94
CA GLU A 103 -16.56 2.25 4.08
C GLU A 103 -15.97 3.67 4.26
N GLU A 104 -14.83 3.80 4.94
CA GLU A 104 -14.15 5.10 5.07
C GLU A 104 -13.37 5.48 3.80
N LEU A 105 -12.81 4.52 3.06
CA LEU A 105 -12.18 4.76 1.76
C LEU A 105 -13.21 5.25 0.73
N ASP A 106 -14.42 4.68 0.70
CA ASP A 106 -15.53 5.15 -0.15
C ASP A 106 -15.81 6.63 0.12
N LYS A 107 -15.88 7.02 1.41
CA LYS A 107 -16.16 8.41 1.82
C LYS A 107 -15.07 9.38 1.38
N VAL A 108 -13.81 8.97 1.27
CA VAL A 108 -12.72 9.85 0.81
C VAL A 108 -13.04 10.41 -0.57
N VAL A 109 -13.50 9.57 -1.51
CA VAL A 109 -13.78 9.96 -2.88
C VAL A 109 -15.24 10.41 -3.06
N ASN A 110 -16.19 9.78 -2.37
CA ASN A 110 -17.62 9.87 -2.71
C ASN A 110 -18.47 10.66 -1.71
N SER A 111 -17.92 11.09 -0.56
CA SER A 111 -18.63 11.98 0.34
C SER A 111 -18.96 13.33 -0.31
N LYS A 112 -20.07 13.95 0.10
CA LYS A 112 -20.42 15.34 -0.28
C LYS A 112 -19.39 16.37 0.17
N LYS A 113 -18.60 16.05 1.21
CA LYS A 113 -17.51 16.90 1.75
C LYS A 113 -16.13 16.47 1.25
N SER A 114 -16.07 15.61 0.21
CA SER A 114 -14.83 15.08 -0.32
C SER A 114 -13.94 16.19 -0.91
N HIS A 115 -12.64 16.09 -0.63
CA HIS A 115 -11.60 16.90 -1.28
C HIS A 115 -10.85 16.09 -2.37
N ALA A 116 -11.28 14.84 -2.62
CA ALA A 116 -10.67 13.91 -3.58
C ALA A 116 -11.61 13.60 -4.76
N MET A 117 -12.58 14.48 -5.03
CA MET A 117 -13.59 14.29 -6.09
C MET A 117 -12.96 14.22 -7.49
N ASN A 118 -11.76 14.78 -7.65
CA ASN A 118 -10.97 14.72 -8.88
C ASN A 118 -10.52 13.30 -9.26
N TYR A 119 -10.61 12.33 -8.36
CA TYR A 119 -10.32 10.91 -8.62
C TYR A 119 -11.55 10.11 -9.09
N ARG A 120 -12.74 10.73 -9.18
CA ARG A 120 -13.93 10.05 -9.69
C ARG A 120 -13.82 9.82 -11.20
N VAL A 121 -14.22 8.64 -11.65
CA VAL A 121 -14.33 8.32 -13.08
C VAL A 121 -15.79 8.10 -13.43
N LYS A 122 -16.28 8.80 -14.44
CA LYS A 122 -17.67 8.67 -14.88
C LYS A 122 -17.95 7.22 -15.32
N GLY A 123 -18.95 6.60 -14.71
CA GLY A 123 -19.35 5.22 -14.99
C GLY A 123 -18.63 4.14 -14.17
N TYR A 124 -17.72 4.51 -13.27
CA TYR A 124 -17.05 3.58 -12.35
C TYR A 124 -17.13 4.07 -10.90
N ASP A 125 -17.42 3.17 -9.98
CA ASP A 125 -17.36 3.44 -8.55
C ASP A 125 -15.93 3.22 -8.04
N ILE A 126 -15.23 4.32 -7.76
CA ILE A 126 -13.84 4.33 -7.27
C ILE A 126 -13.83 4.72 -5.80
N GLU A 127 -13.01 4.02 -5.02
CA GLU A 127 -12.62 4.41 -3.67
C GLU A 127 -11.10 4.40 -3.51
N GLY A 128 -10.60 4.93 -2.39
CA GLY A 128 -9.17 4.97 -2.14
C GLY A 128 -8.73 6.06 -1.18
N LYS A 129 -7.43 6.31 -1.11
CA LYS A 129 -6.85 7.32 -0.22
C LYS A 129 -5.78 8.17 -0.89
N THR A 130 -5.90 9.48 -0.69
CA THR A 130 -4.91 10.49 -1.10
C THR A 130 -3.70 10.56 -0.16
N GLY A 131 -2.53 10.88 -0.72
CA GLY A 131 -1.31 11.21 0.00
C GLY A 131 -0.66 12.50 -0.53
N THR A 132 -0.13 13.31 0.38
CA THR A 132 0.60 14.55 0.07
C THR A 132 1.76 14.69 1.06
N ALA A 133 2.84 13.94 0.83
CA ALA A 133 3.95 13.86 1.77
C ALA A 133 5.04 14.88 1.42
N GLN A 134 5.66 15.50 2.43
CA GLN A 134 6.96 16.14 2.27
C GLN A 134 8.03 15.10 1.92
N VAL A 135 9.02 15.50 1.12
CA VAL A 135 10.12 14.64 0.68
C VAL A 135 11.36 14.93 1.52
N ALA A 136 12.05 13.90 2.02
CA ALA A 136 13.30 14.09 2.75
C ALA A 136 14.39 14.67 1.84
N ASP A 137 15.17 15.62 2.35
CA ASP A 137 16.32 16.16 1.61
C ASP A 137 17.46 15.12 1.59
N SER A 138 18.04 14.86 0.42
CA SER A 138 19.11 13.87 0.26
C SER A 138 20.49 14.40 0.67
N ASN A 139 20.68 15.71 0.72
CA ASN A 139 21.99 16.36 0.92
C ASN A 139 22.15 16.95 2.33
N GLY A 140 21.15 16.82 3.20
CA GLY A 140 21.15 17.36 4.56
C GLY A 140 20.04 16.76 5.42
N GLY A 141 19.84 17.32 6.62
CA GLY A 141 18.70 16.99 7.47
C GLY A 141 17.44 17.77 7.07
N GLY A 142 16.27 17.20 7.32
CA GLY A 142 14.98 17.85 7.09
C GLY A 142 14.30 17.45 5.78
N TYR A 143 13.39 18.30 5.31
CA TYR A 143 12.61 18.08 4.09
C TYR A 143 13.03 19.07 2.99
N VAL A 144 12.85 18.66 1.74
CA VAL A 144 13.05 19.50 0.54
C VAL A 144 12.23 20.78 0.65
N LYS A 145 12.84 21.91 0.32
CA LYS A 145 12.22 23.24 0.35
C LYS A 145 11.73 23.66 -1.04
N GLY A 146 10.72 24.52 -1.09
CA GLY A 146 10.11 25.05 -2.32
C GLY A 146 8.65 25.37 -2.08
N GLU A 147 7.95 25.85 -3.12
CA GLU A 147 6.52 26.19 -3.00
C GLU A 147 5.63 24.96 -2.82
N ASN A 148 5.89 23.88 -3.56
CA ASN A 148 5.11 22.63 -3.49
C ASN A 148 5.98 21.34 -3.55
N PRO A 149 6.97 21.14 -2.64
CA PRO A 149 7.93 20.04 -2.71
C PRO A 149 7.35 18.73 -2.14
N TYR A 150 6.29 18.22 -2.76
CA TYR A 150 5.53 17.08 -2.27
C TYR A 150 5.65 15.83 -3.13
N PHE A 151 5.67 14.68 -2.47
CA PHE A 151 5.29 13.40 -3.05
C PHE A 151 3.77 13.26 -2.95
N VAL A 152 3.08 13.49 -4.08
CA VAL A 152 1.63 13.30 -4.20
C VAL A 152 1.31 11.89 -4.66
N SER A 153 0.29 11.28 -4.07
CA SER A 153 -0.10 9.91 -4.38
C SER A 153 -1.59 9.65 -4.18
N PHE A 154 -2.05 8.56 -4.76
CA PHE A 154 -3.36 7.97 -4.53
C PHE A 154 -3.20 6.45 -4.55
N MET A 155 -3.81 5.77 -3.58
CA MET A 155 -3.97 4.32 -3.57
C MET A 155 -5.45 4.06 -3.79
N GLY A 156 -5.80 3.60 -4.98
CA GLY A 156 -7.19 3.46 -5.42
C GLY A 156 -7.53 2.04 -5.82
N ASP A 157 -8.83 1.76 -5.82
CA ASP A 157 -9.33 0.45 -6.21
C ASP A 157 -10.75 0.56 -6.79
N ALA A 158 -11.06 -0.36 -7.72
CA ALA A 158 -12.30 -0.32 -8.47
C ALA A 158 -12.74 -1.69 -9.02
N PRO A 159 -14.05 -1.96 -9.13
CA PRO A 159 -15.14 -1.20 -8.51
C PRO A 159 -15.06 -1.27 -6.97
N LYS A 160 -15.54 -0.24 -6.26
CA LYS A 160 -15.59 -0.26 -4.79
C LYS A 160 -16.28 -1.53 -4.26
N LYS A 161 -15.96 -1.98 -3.04
CA LYS A 161 -16.47 -3.23 -2.39
C LYS A 161 -16.00 -4.56 -2.99
N ASP A 162 -15.92 -4.68 -4.31
CA ASP A 162 -15.43 -5.88 -4.99
C ASP A 162 -14.41 -5.50 -6.08
N PRO A 163 -13.27 -4.89 -5.70
CA PRO A 163 -12.33 -4.36 -6.67
C PRO A 163 -11.68 -5.48 -7.47
N LYS A 164 -11.59 -5.24 -8.79
CA LYS A 164 -10.85 -6.12 -9.71
C LYS A 164 -9.38 -5.76 -9.77
N VAL A 165 -9.04 -4.51 -9.48
CA VAL A 165 -7.68 -3.99 -9.47
C VAL A 165 -7.47 -2.99 -8.34
N ILE A 166 -6.24 -2.93 -7.84
CA ILE A 166 -5.69 -1.85 -7.00
C ILE A 166 -4.67 -1.12 -7.88
N VAL A 167 -4.67 0.21 -7.85
CA VAL A 167 -3.80 1.10 -8.64
C VAL A 167 -3.12 2.12 -7.74
#